data_AF-A0A847NTC2-F1
#
_entry.id   AF-A0A847NTC2-F1
#
_cell.length_a   1.000
_cell.length_b   1.000
_cell.length_c   1.000
_cell.angle_alpha   90.00
_cell.angle_beta   90.00
_cell.angle_gamma   90.00
#
_symmetry.space_group_name_H-M   'P 1'
#
loop_
_entity.id
_entity.type
_entity.pdbx_description
1 polymer ?
#
loop_
_entity_poly.entity_id
_entity_poly.type
_entity_poly.pdbx_seq_one_letter_code
_entity_poly.pdbx_strand_id
1 'polypeptide(L)' 'MKKGIHPVMKNCTITCACGASFETLSNKESHNVEVCNECHPFYNKKAGFHKKTGAVEKFNRKYNIEDNN' A
#
# COMPACT_ATOMS: atom_id res chain seq x y z
N MET A 1 -7.82 26.83 15.18
CA MET A 1 -8.02 27.84 14.12
C MET A 1 -7.90 29.24 14.71
N LYS A 2 -6.81 29.95 14.41
CA LYS A 2 -6.66 31.38 14.72
C LYS A 2 -7.04 32.19 13.49
N LYS A 3 -7.83 33.27 13.66
CA LYS A 3 -8.23 34.16 12.56
C LYS A 3 -6.99 34.69 11.84
N GLY A 4 -6.96 34.54 10.51
CA GLY A 4 -6.01 35.21 9.61
C GLY A 4 -4.78 34.41 9.15
N ILE A 5 -4.42 33.30 9.79
CA ILE A 5 -3.20 32.53 9.42
C ILE A 5 -3.49 31.10 8.93
N HIS A 6 -4.76 30.66 8.95
CA HIS A 6 -5.13 29.30 8.55
C HIS A 6 -5.73 29.31 7.14
N PRO A 7 -5.29 28.40 6.25
CA PRO A 7 -5.89 28.22 4.93
C PRO A 7 -7.36 27.80 5.03
N VAL A 8 -8.14 28.11 3.99
CA VAL A 8 -9.54 27.72 3.90
C VAL A 8 -9.63 26.21 3.68
N MET A 9 -10.18 25.51 4.66
CA MET A 9 -10.42 24.07 4.55
C MET A 9 -11.71 23.84 3.76
N LYS A 10 -11.62 23.04 2.69
CA LYS A 10 -12.73 22.62 1.84
C LYS A 10 -12.91 21.11 1.94
N ASN A 11 -14.11 20.62 1.62
CA ASN A 11 -14.33 19.19 1.40
C ASN A 11 -13.66 18.80 0.08
N CYS A 12 -12.91 17.71 0.09
CA CYS A 12 -12.09 17.29 -1.03
C CYS A 12 -12.28 15.80 -1.29
N THR A 13 -12.51 15.47 -2.55
CA THR A 13 -12.69 14.09 -3.00
C THR A 13 -11.36 13.57 -3.52
N ILE A 14 -10.85 12.53 -2.88
CA ILE A 14 -9.64 11.82 -3.29
C ILE A 14 -10.07 10.60 -4.09
N THR A 15 -9.69 10.52 -5.36
CA THR A 15 -9.99 9.36 -6.23
C THR A 15 -8.73 8.54 -6.43
N CYS A 16 -8.77 7.27 -6.05
CA CYS A 16 -7.71 6.30 -6.27
C CYS A 16 -7.83 5.64 -7.64
N ALA A 17 -6.70 5.30 -8.28
CA ALA A 17 -6.68 4.46 -9.49
C ALA A 17 -7.36 3.08 -9.31
N CYS A 18 -7.48 2.64 -8.07
CA CYS A 18 -8.16 1.41 -7.67
C CYS A 18 -9.69 1.52 -7.57
N GLY A 19 -10.26 2.70 -7.82
CA GLY A 19 -11.69 2.97 -7.73
C GLY A 19 -12.18 3.40 -6.34
N ALA A 20 -11.32 3.41 -5.32
CA ALA A 20 -11.66 3.93 -4.00
C ALA A 20 -11.77 5.46 -4.01
N SER A 21 -12.85 6.01 -3.45
CA SER A 21 -13.06 7.45 -3.28
C SER A 21 -13.13 7.81 -1.79
N PHE A 22 -12.30 8.76 -1.34
CA PHE A 22 -12.28 9.22 0.05
C PHE A 22 -12.69 10.68 0.14
N GLU A 23 -13.60 11.00 1.06
CA GLU A 23 -13.94 12.38 1.41
C GLU A 23 -13.04 12.86 2.55
N THR A 24 -12.26 13.91 2.31
CA THR A 24 -11.34 14.46 3.30
C THR A 24 -11.34 15.99 3.27
N LEU A 25 -11.01 16.60 4.40
CA LEU A 25 -10.90 18.06 4.49
C LEU A 25 -9.50 18.49 4.01
N SER A 26 -9.41 19.23 2.91
CA SER A 26 -8.14 19.74 2.38
C SER A 26 -8.27 21.15 1.83
N ASN A 27 -7.17 21.78 1.45
CA ASN A 27 -7.16 23.12 0.86
C ASN A 27 -7.44 23.10 -0.66
N LYS A 28 -7.50 21.91 -1.29
CA LYS A 28 -7.74 21.75 -2.74
C LYS A 28 -8.83 20.72 -3.02
N GLU A 29 -9.81 21.11 -3.83
CA GLU A 29 -11.10 20.43 -4.04
C GLU A 29 -11.02 18.97 -4.53
N SER A 30 -9.98 18.58 -5.28
CA SER A 30 -9.82 17.21 -5.74
C SER A 30 -8.36 16.75 -5.72
N HIS A 31 -8.15 15.46 -5.45
CA HIS A 31 -6.84 14.80 -5.59
C HIS A 31 -7.01 13.47 -6.32
N ASN A 32 -6.20 13.24 -7.36
CA ASN A 32 -6.05 11.93 -7.97
C ASN A 32 -4.81 11.27 -7.38
N VAL A 33 -4.97 10.07 -6.81
CA VAL A 33 -3.91 9.34 -6.12
C VAL A 33 -3.71 7.98 -6.76
N GLU A 34 -2.46 7.60 -7.01
CA GLU A 34 -2.12 6.34 -7.68
C GLU A 34 -2.21 5.13 -6.75
N VAL A 35 -1.97 5.33 -5.44
CA VAL A 35 -1.97 4.25 -4.45
C VAL A 35 -2.64 4.71 -3.15
N CYS A 36 -3.69 4.00 -2.73
CA CYS A 36 -4.34 4.22 -1.43
C CYS A 36 -3.95 3.15 -0.38
N ASN A 37 -4.47 3.28 0.84
CA ASN A 37 -4.32 2.28 1.90
C ASN A 37 -4.79 0.88 1.50
N GLU A 38 -5.83 0.78 0.68
CA GLU A 38 -6.35 -0.52 0.21
C GLU A 38 -5.48 -1.14 -0.89
N CYS A 39 -4.61 -0.35 -1.53
CA CYS A 39 -3.79 -0.82 -2.66
C CYS A 39 -2.30 -0.85 -2.37
N HIS A 40 -1.81 -0.11 -1.37
CA HIS A 40 -0.39 -0.08 -1.08
C HIS A 40 0.07 -1.48 -0.64
N PRO A 41 1.09 -2.07 -1.30
CA PRO A 41 1.57 -3.43 -1.02
C PRO A 41 1.92 -3.68 0.45
N PHE A 42 2.28 -2.61 1.17
CA PHE A 42 2.50 -2.60 2.62
C PHE A 42 1.25 -2.98 3.43
N TYR A 43 0.09 -2.39 3.13
CA TYR A 43 -1.15 -2.64 3.87
C TYR A 43 -1.79 -3.97 3.47
N ASN A 44 -1.68 -4.36 2.19
CA ASN A 44 -2.21 -5.62 1.70
C ASN A 44 -1.40 -6.85 2.11
N LYS A 45 -0.27 -6.69 2.83
CA LYS A 45 0.60 -7.78 3.33
C LYS A 45 1.01 -8.83 2.27
N LYS A 46 0.84 -8.52 0.98
CA LYS A 46 1.20 -9.36 -0.17
C LYS A 46 2.66 -9.18 -0.58
N ALA A 47 3.36 -8.19 -0.04
CA ALA A 47 4.82 -8.21 0.05
C ALA A 47 5.19 -9.31 1.05
N GLY A 48 5.00 -10.56 0.63
CA GLY A 48 5.18 -11.73 1.46
C GLY A 48 6.50 -11.62 2.17
N PHE A 49 6.49 -11.97 3.45
CA PHE A 49 7.69 -12.38 4.16
C PHE A 49 8.56 -13.13 3.17
N HIS A 50 9.67 -12.51 2.78
CA HIS A 50 10.65 -13.15 1.94
C HIS A 50 11.18 -14.28 2.83
N LYS A 51 10.52 -15.45 2.79
CA LYS A 51 11.03 -16.65 3.42
C LYS A 51 12.43 -16.76 2.86
N LYS A 52 13.43 -16.86 3.73
CA LYS A 52 14.82 -17.06 3.34
C LYS A 52 14.93 -18.47 2.72
N THR A 53 14.27 -18.72 1.61
CA THR A 53 14.27 -19.96 0.85
C THR A 53 15.55 -20.02 0.01
N GLY A 54 16.67 -19.75 0.69
CA GLY A 54 17.96 -19.53 0.06
C GLY A 54 18.79 -20.79 0.07
N ALA A 55 19.18 -21.24 1.27
CA ALA A 55 20.19 -22.29 1.40
C ALA A 55 19.59 -23.70 1.31
N VAL A 56 18.48 -23.95 2.02
CA VAL A 56 17.86 -25.29 2.12
C VAL A 56 17.23 -25.72 0.80
N GLU A 57 16.45 -24.83 0.15
CA GLU A 57 15.83 -25.13 -1.15
C GLU A 57 16.87 -25.29 -2.27
N LYS A 58 17.98 -24.54 -2.25
CA LYS A 58 19.10 -24.75 -3.18
C LYS A 58 19.82 -26.08 -2.95
N PHE A 59 19.90 -26.55 -1.71
CA PHE A 59 20.48 -27.85 -1.37
C PHE A 59 19.55 -28.99 -1.84
N ASN A 60 18.26 -28.92 -1.51
CA ASN A 60 17.27 -29.93 -1.89
C ASN A 60 17.14 -30.07 -3.42
N ARG A 61 17.21 -28.94 -4.16
CA ARG A 61 17.25 -28.94 -5.64
C ARG A 61 18.53 -29.54 -6.24
N LYS A 62 19.67 -29.46 -5.54
CA LYS A 62 20.93 -30.06 -6.02
C LYS A 62 20.98 -31.57 -5.83
N TYR A 63 20.33 -32.06 -4.77
CA TYR A 63 20.39 -33.48 -4.39
C TYR A 63 19.10 -34.25 -4.71
N ASN A 64 18.13 -33.65 -5.41
CA ASN A 64 16.82 -34.23 -5.72
C ASN A 64 16.13 -34.85 -4.50
N ILE A 65 16.25 -34.18 -3.35
CA ILE A 65 15.58 -34.59 -2.12
C ILE A 65 14.21 -33.91 -2.15
N GLU A 66 13.15 -34.66 -2.45
CA GLU A 66 11.78 -34.15 -2.41
C GLU A 66 11.35 -34.00 -0.95
N ASP A 67 11.24 -32.76 -0.46
CA ASP A 67 10.58 -32.45 0.82
C ASP A 67 9.09 -32.81 0.71
N ASN A 68 8.74 -34.01 1.17
CA ASN A 68 7.36 -34.36 1.48
C ASN A 68 7.01 -33.77 2.86
N ASN A 69 6.66 -32.48 2.90
CA ASN A 69 5.65 -31.85 3.76
C ASN A 69 5.66 -30.31 3.65
#